data_AF-A0A059FH59-F1
#
_entry.id   AF-A0A059FH59-F1
#
_cell.length_a   1.000
_cell.length_b   1.000
_cell.length_c   1.000
_cell.angle_alpha   90.00
_cell.angle_beta   90.00
_cell.angle_gamma   90.00
#
_symmetry.space_group_name_H-M   'P 1'
#
loop_
_entity.id
_entity.type
_entity.pdbx_description
1 polymer ?
#
loop_
_entity_poly.entity_id
_entity_poly.type
_entity_poly.pdbx_seq_one_letter_code
_entity_poly.pdbx_strand_id
1 'polypeptide(L)'
;MFGQVSFRGKSGKAWKFQRTAADAPWARSAGVVIFAAQDACGWRVYRVMELSGRAHDIQPIWALAEAERYGANAVFVALEFDAGQRKAMVADLEAGFMPVCRSTQEPVRMAA
;
A
#
# COMPACT_ATOMS: atom_id res chain seq x y z
N MET A 1 2.89 17.76 -11.40
CA MET A 1 1.52 17.20 -11.48
C MET A 1 1.62 15.72 -11.12
N PHE A 2 1.30 15.31 -9.90
CA PHE A 2 1.31 13.89 -9.56
C PHE A 2 0.03 13.26 -10.11
N GLY A 3 0.16 12.45 -11.16
CA GLY A 3 -0.97 11.85 -11.86
C GLY A 3 -1.72 10.84 -11.00
N GLN A 4 -3.05 10.85 -11.10
CA GLN A 4 -3.89 9.79 -10.56
C GLN A 4 -3.65 8.50 -11.35
N VAL A 5 -3.44 7.38 -10.66
CA VAL A 5 -3.20 6.06 -11.24
C VAL A 5 -4.28 5.11 -10.75
N SER A 6 -4.75 4.22 -11.62
CA SER A 6 -5.74 3.20 -11.25
C SER A 6 -5.11 1.83 -11.19
N PHE A 7 -5.37 1.10 -10.10
CA PHE A 7 -4.93 -0.25 -9.86
C PHE A 7 -6.16 -1.17 -9.83
N ARG A 8 -6.08 -2.34 -10.47
CA ARG A 8 -7.20 -3.30 -10.51
C ARG A 8 -6.87 -4.53 -9.70
N GLY A 9 -7.76 -4.88 -8.78
CA GLY A 9 -7.70 -6.13 -8.01
C GLY A 9 -8.37 -7.30 -8.72
N LYS A 10 -8.52 -8.41 -8.01
CA LYS A 10 -9.10 -9.67 -8.54
C LYS A 10 -10.52 -9.50 -9.05
N SER A 11 -11.32 -8.65 -8.42
CA SER A 11 -12.69 -8.33 -8.83
C SER A 11 -12.78 -7.59 -10.17
N GLY A 12 -11.66 -7.06 -10.68
CA GLY A 12 -11.62 -6.18 -11.84
C GLY A 12 -11.98 -4.72 -11.53
N LYS A 13 -12.37 -4.40 -10.28
CA LYS A 13 -12.65 -3.03 -9.84
C LYS A 13 -11.38 -2.18 -9.93
N ALA A 14 -11.53 -0.98 -10.49
CA ALA A 14 -10.45 0.00 -10.59
C ALA A 14 -10.44 0.91 -9.35
N TRP A 15 -9.41 0.76 -8.52
CA TRP A 15 -9.15 1.58 -7.36
C TRP A 15 -8.22 2.73 -7.72
N LYS A 16 -8.58 3.95 -7.33
CA LYS A 16 -7.86 5.17 -7.71
C LYS A 16 -6.87 5.56 -6.62
N PHE A 17 -5.63 5.78 -7.01
CA PHE A 17 -4.54 6.20 -6.14
C PHE A 17 -3.90 7.49 -6.65
N GLN A 18 -3.34 8.25 -5.73
CA GLN A 18 -2.47 9.39 -6.04
C GLN A 18 -1.03 8.98 -5.81
N ARG A 19 -0.14 9.30 -6.76
CA ARG A 19 1.30 9.18 -6.52
C ARG A 19 1.73 10.26 -5.54
N THR A 20 2.50 9.88 -4.53
CA THR A 20 3.07 10.81 -3.55
C THR A 20 4.58 10.67 -3.51
N ALA A 21 5.25 11.72 -3.01
CA ALA A 21 6.65 11.63 -2.67
C ALA A 21 6.83 10.75 -1.42
N ALA A 22 7.94 10.01 -1.36
CA ALA A 22 8.22 9.08 -0.26
C ALA A 22 8.34 9.78 1.10
N ASP A 23 8.84 11.02 1.11
CA ASP A 23 9.02 11.89 2.28
C ASP A 23 7.76 12.66 2.70
N ALA A 24 6.70 12.62 1.88
CA ALA A 24 5.43 13.26 2.23
C ALA A 24 4.80 12.57 3.47
N PRO A 25 3.95 13.26 4.25
CA PRO A 25 3.37 12.71 5.49
C PRO A 25 2.23 11.71 5.27
N TRP A 26 2.30 10.89 4.21
CA TRP A 26 1.24 9.97 3.81
C TRP A 26 0.96 8.87 4.84
N ALA A 27 1.97 8.41 5.58
CA ALA A 27 1.84 7.32 6.56
C ALA A 27 0.85 7.64 7.70
N ARG A 28 0.57 8.92 7.95
CA ARG A 28 -0.37 9.40 8.97
C ARG A 28 -1.82 9.48 8.48
N SER A 29 -2.07 9.22 7.20
CA SER A 29 -3.41 9.30 6.61
C SER A 29 -4.14 7.96 6.75
N ALA A 30 -5.46 7.98 6.90
CA ALA A 30 -6.25 6.76 6.84
C ALA A 30 -6.49 6.37 5.37
N GLY A 31 -6.22 5.12 5.00
CA GLY A 31 -6.36 4.68 3.62
C GLY A 31 -5.59 3.42 3.29
N VAL A 32 -5.12 3.31 2.06
CA VAL A 32 -4.29 2.18 1.61
C VAL A 32 -3.13 2.72 0.81
N VAL A 33 -1.98 2.06 0.95
CA VAL A 33 -0.76 2.40 0.24
C VAL A 33 -0.28 1.23 -0.60
N ILE A 34 0.28 1.54 -1.76
CA ILE A 34 1.00 0.61 -2.63
C ILE A 34 2.44 1.12 -2.77
N PHE A 35 3.40 0.24 -2.52
CA PHE A 35 4.80 0.45 -2.83
C PHE A 35 5.14 -0.29 -4.12
N ALA A 36 5.66 0.44 -5.10
CA ALA A 36 5.92 -0.10 -6.42
C ALA A 36 7.22 0.44 -7.02
N ALA A 37 7.71 -0.22 -8.07
CA ALA A 37 8.73 0.32 -8.96
C ALA A 37 8.18 0.46 -10.37
N GLN A 38 8.66 1.46 -11.09
CA GLN A 38 8.43 1.56 -12.53
C GLN A 38 9.11 0.37 -13.23
N ASP A 39 8.37 -0.35 -14.06
CA ASP A 39 8.82 -1.45 -14.90
C ASP A 39 8.56 -1.13 -16.38
N ALA A 40 9.11 -1.93 -17.30
CA ALA A 40 9.04 -1.70 -18.75
C ALA A 40 7.61 -1.55 -19.28
N CYS A 41 6.65 -2.27 -18.67
CA CYS A 41 5.24 -2.29 -19.09
C CYS A 41 4.27 -1.78 -18.01
N GLY A 42 4.74 -1.08 -16.96
CA GLY A 42 3.86 -0.56 -15.92
C GLY A 42 4.50 -0.46 -14.54
N TRP A 43 3.78 -0.92 -13.52
CA TRP A 43 4.22 -0.87 -12.12
C TRP A 43 4.39 -2.28 -11.57
N ARG A 44 5.58 -2.58 -11.06
CA ARG A 44 5.82 -3.77 -10.26
C ARG A 44 5.45 -3.48 -8.82
N VAL A 45 4.42 -4.16 -8.30
CA VAL A 45 3.94 -3.99 -6.92
C VAL A 45 4.74 -4.87 -5.97
N TYR A 46 5.35 -4.24 -4.96
CA TYR A 46 6.07 -4.94 -3.90
C TYR A 46 5.14 -5.29 -2.76
N ARG A 47 4.34 -4.32 -2.31
CA ARG A 47 3.47 -4.47 -1.15
C ARG A 47 2.23 -3.58 -1.31
N VAL A 48 1.11 -4.09 -0.81
CA VAL A 48 -0.13 -3.35 -0.58
C VAL A 48 -0.42 -3.43 0.92
N MET A 49 -0.82 -2.34 1.55
CA MET A 49 -1.17 -2.38 2.97
C MET A 49 -2.17 -1.29 3.36
N GLU A 50 -2.90 -1.54 4.44
CA GLU A 50 -3.73 -0.52 5.09
C GLU A 50 -2.88 0.53 5.79
N LEU A 51 -3.38 1.77 5.77
CA LEU A 51 -2.93 2.86 6.62
C LEU A 51 -4.00 3.13 7.66
N SER A 52 -3.64 2.98 8.94
CA SER A 52 -4.57 3.17 10.06
C SER A 52 -4.93 4.63 10.31
N GLY A 53 -4.10 5.57 9.85
CA GLY A 53 -4.21 7.00 10.14
C GLY A 53 -3.79 7.40 11.56
N ARG A 54 -3.25 6.46 12.36
CA ARG A 54 -2.78 6.75 13.71
C ARG A 54 -1.40 7.39 13.66
N ALA A 55 -1.22 8.51 14.35
CA ALA A 55 0.05 9.25 14.35
C ALA A 55 1.25 8.45 14.87
N HIS A 56 1.02 7.45 15.72
CA HIS A 56 2.05 6.57 16.30
C HIS A 56 2.24 5.26 15.52
N ASP A 57 1.50 5.04 14.44
CA ASP A 57 1.66 3.85 13.61
C ASP A 57 2.83 4.04 12.65
N ILE A 58 3.99 3.52 13.06
CA ILE A 58 5.23 3.58 12.28
C ILE A 58 5.40 2.39 11.33
N GLN A 59 4.49 1.40 11.36
CA GLN A 59 4.59 0.20 10.51
C GLN A 59 4.67 0.53 9.01
N PRO A 60 3.89 1.50 8.46
CA PRO A 60 3.99 1.84 7.04
C PRO A 60 5.36 2.40 6.64
N ILE A 61 6.04 3.11 7.56
CA ILE A 61 7.37 3.68 7.30
C ILE A 61 8.40 2.55 7.17
N TRP A 62 8.35 1.58 8.07
CA TRP A 62 9.21 0.39 7.99
C TRP A 62 8.93 -0.44 6.74
N ALA A 63 7.66 -0.59 6.39
CA ALA A 63 7.25 -1.33 5.19
C ALA A 63 7.72 -0.66 3.90
N LEU A 64 7.77 0.69 3.84
CA LEU A 64 8.39 1.41 2.74
C LEU A 64 9.90 1.12 2.69
N ALA A 65 10.60 1.30 3.82
CA ALA A 65 12.06 1.09 3.88
C ALA A 65 12.45 -0.35 3.47
N GLU A 66 11.62 -1.35 3.82
CA GLU A 66 11.78 -2.72 3.34
C GLU A 66 11.55 -2.82 1.82
N ALA A 67 10.45 -2.26 1.31
CA ALA A 67 10.14 -2.30 -0.12
C ALA A 67 11.23 -1.61 -0.98
N GLU A 68 11.82 -0.52 -0.48
CA GLU A 68 12.93 0.19 -1.13
C GLU A 68 14.17 -0.70 -1.27
N ARG A 69 14.47 -1.57 -0.30
CA ARG A 69 15.56 -2.56 -0.40
C ARG A 69 15.34 -3.56 -1.54
N TYR A 70 14.09 -3.83 -1.89
CA TYR A 70 13.72 -4.67 -3.03
C TYR A 70 13.57 -3.89 -4.35
N GLY A 71 13.77 -2.57 -4.32
CA GLY A 71 13.78 -1.71 -5.50
C GLY A 71 12.54 -0.83 -5.68
N ALA A 72 11.60 -0.80 -4.74
CA ALA A 72 10.47 0.12 -4.81
C ALA A 72 10.95 1.58 -4.83
N ASN A 73 10.36 2.41 -5.70
CA ASN A 73 10.72 3.83 -5.87
C ASN A 73 9.49 4.74 -6.05
N ALA A 74 8.29 4.21 -5.85
CA ALA A 74 7.04 4.93 -5.96
C ALA A 74 6.08 4.53 -4.83
N VAL A 75 5.42 5.55 -4.27
CA VAL A 75 4.39 5.42 -3.26
C VAL A 75 3.07 5.91 -3.85
N PHE A 76 2.04 5.07 -3.75
CA PHE A 76 0.69 5.39 -4.20
C PHE A 76 -0.27 5.30 -3.03
N VAL A 77 -1.09 6.33 -2.83
CA VAL A 77 -2.00 6.42 -1.69
C VAL A 77 -3.44 6.62 -2.17
N ALA A 78 -4.34 5.85 -1.60
CA ALA A 78 -5.78 6.05 -1.71
C ALA A 78 -6.32 6.33 -0.31
N LEU A 79 -6.90 7.52 -0.10
CA LEU A 79 -7.53 7.87 1.17
C LEU A 79 -8.84 7.10 1.31
N GLU A 80 -9.03 6.44 2.45
CA GLU A 80 -10.25 5.70 2.78
C GLU A 80 -10.39 5.61 4.31
N PHE A 81 -11.44 6.21 4.83
CA PHE A 81 -11.69 6.34 6.26
C PHE A 81 -12.49 5.16 6.81
N ASP A 82 -13.28 4.48 5.97
CA ASP A 82 -14.00 3.28 6.36
C ASP A 82 -13.07 2.06 6.45
N ALA A 83 -13.02 1.44 7.64
CA ALA A 83 -12.13 0.31 7.90
C ALA A 83 -12.51 -0.95 7.12
N GLY A 84 -13.80 -1.16 6.85
CA GLY A 84 -14.27 -2.30 6.06
C GLY A 84 -13.83 -2.18 4.61
N GLN A 85 -13.96 -0.99 4.04
CA GLN A 85 -13.55 -0.68 2.67
C GLN A 85 -12.04 -0.76 2.48
N ARG A 86 -11.24 -0.30 3.46
CA ARG A 86 -9.79 -0.48 3.42
C ARG A 86 -9.41 -1.96 3.32
N LYS A 87 -9.96 -2.79 4.21
CA LYS A 87 -9.74 -4.25 4.21
C LYS A 87 -10.16 -4.89 2.90
N ALA A 88 -11.35 -4.54 2.40
CA ALA A 88 -11.86 -5.05 1.14
C ALA A 88 -10.96 -4.66 -0.04
N MET A 89 -10.46 -3.42 -0.06
CA MET A 89 -9.56 -2.93 -1.10
C MET A 89 -8.20 -3.63 -1.04
N VAL A 90 -7.60 -3.79 0.13
CA VAL A 90 -6.34 -4.53 0.28
C VAL A 90 -6.51 -5.99 -0.15
N ALA A 91 -7.55 -6.67 0.32
CA ALA A 91 -7.81 -8.06 -0.04
C ALA A 91 -8.03 -8.24 -1.56
N ASP A 92 -8.78 -7.33 -2.19
CA ASP A 92 -9.01 -7.37 -3.64
C ASP A 92 -7.72 -7.15 -4.44
N LEU A 93 -6.90 -6.18 -4.03
CA LEU A 93 -5.62 -5.88 -4.67
C LEU A 93 -4.60 -7.00 -4.46
N GLU A 94 -4.44 -7.51 -3.23
CA GLU A 94 -3.53 -8.62 -2.92
C GLU A 94 -3.93 -9.90 -3.64
N ALA A 95 -5.23 -10.18 -3.79
CA ALA A 95 -5.70 -11.36 -4.52
C ALA A 95 -5.59 -11.20 -6.05
N GLY A 96 -5.55 -9.96 -6.55
CA GLY A 96 -5.40 -9.65 -7.97
C GLY A 96 -3.95 -9.55 -8.41
N PHE A 97 -3.07 -9.15 -7.48
CA PHE A 97 -1.63 -9.07 -7.72
C PHE A 97 -0.94 -10.37 -7.31
N MET A 98 0.25 -10.58 -7.87
CA MET A 98 1.23 -11.48 -7.27
C MET A 98 2.28 -10.61 -6.56
N PRO A 99 1.94 -10.00 -5.40
CA PRO A 99 2.90 -9.13 -4.70
C PRO A 99 4.10 -9.96 -4.25
N VAL A 100 5.30 -9.43 -4.46
CA VAL A 100 6.57 -10.09 -4.09
C VAL A 100 6.68 -10.19 -2.56
N CYS A 101 6.26 -9.16 -1.84
CA CYS A 101 6.19 -9.14 -0.39
C CYS A 101 4.73 -9.36 0.04
N ARG A 102 4.39 -10.56 0.50
CA ARG A 102 3.04 -10.85 1.04
C ARG A 102 2.93 -10.29 2.46
N SER A 103 1.81 -9.64 2.80
CA SER A 103 1.55 -9.18 4.16
C SER A 103 1.07 -10.33 5.06
N THR A 104 1.95 -11.28 5.39
CA THR A 104 1.64 -12.24 6.48
C THR A 104 1.83 -11.56 7.83
N GLN A 105 0.89 -10.68 8.21
CA GLN A 105 0.78 -10.22 9.60
C GLN A 105 -0.12 -11.18 10.38
N GLU A 106 0.45 -12.24 10.95
CA GLU A 106 -0.10 -12.75 12.19
C GLU A 106 0.14 -11.69 13.28
N PRO A 107 -0.86 -11.35 14.11
CA PRO A 107 -0.65 -10.42 15.20
C PRO A 107 0.43 -10.99 16.12
N VAL A 108 1.54 -10.27 16.26
CA VAL A 108 2.58 -10.59 17.25
C VAL A 108 1.91 -10.55 18.62
N ARG A 109 1.53 -11.72 19.14
CA ARG A 109 1.14 -11.86 20.54
C ARG A 109 2.41 -11.70 21.35
N MET A 110 2.63 -10.50 21.89
CA MET A 110 3.63 -10.33 22.94
C MET A 110 3.14 -11.14 24.15
N ALA A 111 3.90 -12.17 24.52
CA ALA A 111 3.65 -12.93 25.73
C ALA A 111 3.80 -11.99 26.94
N ALA A 112 2.78 -12.00 27.80
CA ALA A 112 2.77 -11.31 29.08
C ALA A 112 3.52 -12.12 30.15
#